data_AF-A0A9J9EQR9-F1
#
_entry.id   AF-A0A9J9EQR9-F1
#
_cell.length_a   1.000
_cell.length_b   1.000
_cell.length_c   1.000
_cell.angle_alpha   90.00
_cell.angle_beta   90.00
_cell.angle_gamma   90.00
#
_symmetry.space_group_name_H-M   'P 1'
#
loop_
_entity.id
_entity.type
_entity.pdbx_description
1 polymer ?
#
loop_
_entity_poly.entity_id
_entity_poly.type
_entity_poly.pdbx_seq_one_letter_code
_entity_poly.pdbx_strand_id
1 'polypeptide(L)'
;MSQRKIMIKRISVLALVLLVGFSSGWITSLLLLAEDTKQEHVSTITSGLKNDFEIIKILEEQGVFTTKVKRQFDEKFSQTALLLMITRPNVQELTAIPTQEICELIEYHDSYGITVDETLDSNVNTYLKSISSIIKQEMTNLQRFTGGEGCQISGSGPKECRYRDAARCKNET
;
A
#
# COMPACT_ATOMS: atom_id res chain seq x y z
N MET A 1 -3.68 50.42 -42.88
CA MET A 1 -4.26 49.78 -41.67
C MET A 1 -4.02 48.27 -41.73
N SER A 2 -2.79 47.78 -41.46
CA SER A 2 -2.50 46.34 -41.67
C SER A 2 -1.43 45.76 -40.73
N GLN A 3 -0.28 46.42 -40.52
CA GLN A 3 0.80 45.82 -39.73
C GLN A 3 0.57 45.76 -38.21
N ARG A 4 -0.05 46.78 -37.58
CA ARG A 4 -0.36 46.74 -36.13
C ARG A 4 -1.29 45.60 -35.73
N LYS A 5 -2.31 45.30 -36.54
CA LYS A 5 -3.24 44.19 -36.28
C LYS A 5 -2.55 42.82 -36.36
N ILE A 6 -1.60 42.66 -37.30
CA ILE A 6 -0.81 41.43 -37.46
C ILE A 6 0.15 41.24 -36.28
N MET A 7 0.81 42.30 -35.83
CA MET A 7 1.74 42.25 -34.68
C MET A 7 1.01 41.92 -33.38
N ILE A 8 -0.16 42.53 -33.13
CA ILE A 8 -1.00 42.23 -31.96
C ILE A 8 -1.50 40.79 -31.97
N LYS A 9 -1.92 40.25 -33.13
CA LYS A 9 -2.31 38.83 -33.25
C LYS A 9 -1.15 37.90 -32.92
N ARG A 10 0.06 38.17 -33.41
CA ARG A 10 1.24 37.34 -33.13
C ARG A 10 1.61 37.37 -31.65
N ILE A 11 1.60 38.54 -31.02
CA ILE A 11 1.86 38.67 -29.57
C ILE A 11 0.78 37.94 -28.77
N SER A 12 -0.48 38.06 -29.15
CA SER A 12 -1.58 37.37 -28.48
C SER A 12 -1.47 35.84 -28.60
N VAL A 13 -1.11 35.30 -29.76
CA VAL A 13 -0.86 33.86 -29.93
C VAL A 13 0.33 33.42 -29.08
N LEU A 14 1.41 34.20 -29.07
CA LEU A 14 2.62 33.86 -28.30
C LEU A 14 2.35 33.89 -26.79
N ALA A 15 1.58 34.88 -26.31
CA ALA A 15 1.12 34.93 -24.92
C ALA A 15 0.18 33.76 -24.57
N LEU A 16 -0.69 33.34 -25.50
CA LEU A 16 -1.57 32.20 -25.29
C LEU A 16 -0.80 30.88 -25.22
N VAL A 17 0.19 30.68 -26.11
CA VAL A 17 1.07 29.51 -26.07
C VAL A 17 1.87 29.47 -24.77
N LEU A 18 2.39 30.62 -24.29
CA LEU A 18 3.08 30.69 -23.00
C LEU A 18 2.14 30.41 -21.82
N LEU A 19 0.91 30.93 -21.84
CA LEU A 19 -0.08 30.66 -20.79
C LEU A 19 -0.49 29.19 -20.74
N VAL A 20 -0.70 28.55 -21.89
CA VAL A 20 -1.02 27.11 -21.98
C VAL A 20 0.18 26.28 -21.54
N GLY A 21 1.39 26.61 -22.00
CA GLY A 21 2.61 25.93 -21.57
C GLY A 21 2.82 26.04 -20.06
N PHE A 22 2.67 27.24 -19.51
CA PHE A 22 2.79 27.49 -18.08
C PHE A 22 1.73 26.74 -17.27
N SER A 23 0.45 26.88 -17.63
CA SER A 23 -0.64 26.20 -16.90
C SER A 23 -0.54 24.68 -16.98
N SER A 24 -0.17 24.13 -18.13
CA SER A 24 0.05 22.68 -18.28
C SER A 24 1.17 22.17 -17.37
N GLY A 25 2.29 22.91 -17.26
CA GLY A 25 3.38 22.57 -16.35
C GLY A 25 2.97 22.57 -14.88
N TRP A 26 2.18 23.58 -14.45
CA TRP A 26 1.65 23.62 -13.08
C TRP A 26 0.65 22.50 -12.80
N ILE A 27 -0.24 22.20 -13.75
CA ILE A 27 -1.20 21.09 -13.61
C ILE A 27 -0.45 19.77 -13.43
N THR A 28 0.57 19.49 -14.26
CA THR A 28 1.37 18.27 -14.11
C THR A 28 2.13 18.24 -12.78
N SER A 29 2.69 19.37 -12.34
CA SER A 29 3.41 19.43 -11.05
C SER A 29 2.46 19.21 -9.87
N LEU A 30 1.24 19.75 -9.92
CA LEU A 30 0.22 19.55 -8.88
C LEU A 30 -0.24 18.10 -8.84
N LEU A 31 -0.38 17.44 -9.99
CA LEU A 31 -0.74 16.02 -10.05
C LEU A 31 0.34 15.13 -9.45
N LEU A 32 1.61 15.38 -9.75
CA LEU A 32 2.73 14.65 -9.15
C LEU A 32 2.79 14.86 -7.63
N LEU A 33 2.69 16.12 -7.18
CA LEU A 33 2.70 16.44 -5.75
C LEU A 33 1.54 15.77 -5.00
N ALA A 34 0.36 15.69 -5.63
CA ALA A 34 -0.79 15.01 -5.04
C ALA A 34 -0.54 13.51 -4.88
N GLU A 35 0.14 12.86 -5.83
CA GLU A 35 0.45 11.43 -5.73
C GLU A 35 1.54 11.17 -4.69
N ASP A 36 2.60 11.97 -4.65
CA ASP A 36 3.64 11.90 -3.62
C ASP A 36 3.04 12.05 -2.21
N THR A 37 2.12 13.01 -2.05
CA THR A 37 1.42 13.23 -0.78
C THR A 37 0.58 12.02 -0.36
N LYS A 38 -0.08 11.35 -1.31
CA LYS A 38 -0.82 10.12 -1.01
C LYS A 38 0.11 9.00 -0.57
N GLN A 39 1.24 8.82 -1.25
CA GLN A 39 2.21 7.79 -0.88
C GLN A 39 2.76 8.01 0.53
N GLU A 40 3.14 9.25 0.87
CA GLU A 40 3.58 9.61 2.22
C GLU A 40 2.48 9.37 3.26
N HIS A 41 1.25 9.72 2.91
CA HIS A 41 0.12 9.51 3.80
C HIS A 41 -0.18 8.03 4.03
N VAL A 42 -0.06 7.17 3.00
CA VAL A 42 -0.15 5.72 3.15
C VAL A 42 0.92 5.21 4.09
N SER A 43 2.19 5.61 3.91
CA SER A 43 3.27 5.22 4.80
C SER A 43 3.01 5.62 6.25
N THR A 44 2.30 6.73 6.47
CA THR A 44 1.90 7.17 7.81
C THR A 44 0.75 6.32 8.35
N ILE A 45 -0.26 6.03 7.54
CA ILE A 45 -1.44 5.23 7.90
C ILE A 45 -1.05 3.79 8.26
N THR A 46 -0.11 3.20 7.52
CA THR A 46 0.36 1.83 7.76
C THR A 46 1.44 1.75 8.83
N SER A 47 2.01 2.90 9.22
CA SER A 47 3.08 2.93 10.22
C SER A 47 2.66 2.25 11.52
N GLY A 48 3.52 1.35 12.00
CA GLY A 48 3.29 0.61 13.23
C GLY A 48 2.51 -0.69 13.06
N LEU A 49 1.93 -0.98 11.88
CA LEU A 49 1.34 -2.29 11.59
C LEU A 49 2.35 -3.42 11.81
N LYS A 50 3.59 -3.24 11.35
CA LYS A 50 4.67 -4.21 11.58
C LYS A 50 4.83 -4.55 13.07
N ASN A 51 4.86 -3.52 13.92
CA ASN A 51 4.99 -3.72 15.37
C ASN A 51 3.74 -4.39 15.96
N ASP A 52 2.55 -4.09 15.45
CA ASP A 52 1.32 -4.76 15.87
C ASP A 52 1.35 -6.26 15.54
N PHE A 53 1.80 -6.63 14.32
CA PHE A 53 1.93 -8.03 13.93
C PHE A 53 3.01 -8.77 14.73
N GLU A 54 4.13 -8.12 15.03
CA GLU A 54 5.14 -8.66 15.95
C GLU A 54 4.56 -8.91 17.36
N ILE A 55 3.73 -8.00 17.86
CA ILE A 55 3.03 -8.19 19.15
C ILE A 55 2.03 -9.35 19.07
N ILE A 56 1.20 -9.42 18.02
CA ILE A 56 0.24 -10.51 17.84
C ILE A 56 0.96 -11.85 17.91
N LYS A 57 2.09 -11.99 17.23
CA LYS A 57 2.91 -13.20 17.25
C LYS A 57 3.34 -13.59 18.67
N ILE A 58 3.89 -12.64 19.42
CA ILE A 58 4.34 -12.88 20.80
C ILE A 58 3.15 -13.34 21.66
N LEU A 59 1.98 -12.74 21.46
CA LEU A 59 0.77 -13.10 22.20
C LEU A 59 0.24 -14.48 21.79
N GLU A 60 0.37 -14.88 20.54
CA GLU A 60 0.03 -16.23 20.06
C GLU A 60 0.99 -17.30 20.60
N GLU A 61 2.30 -17.07 20.51
CA GLU A 61 3.34 -17.96 21.04
C GLU A 61 3.18 -18.18 22.56
N GLN A 62 2.71 -17.16 23.28
CA GLN A 62 2.43 -17.22 24.71
C GLN A 62 1.02 -17.77 25.04
N GLY A 63 0.17 -18.02 24.05
CA GLY A 63 -1.20 -18.51 24.24
C GLY A 63 -2.14 -17.49 24.91
N VAL A 64 -1.82 -16.19 24.84
CA VAL A 64 -2.58 -15.08 25.45
C VAL A 64 -3.33 -14.23 24.42
N PHE A 65 -3.32 -14.61 23.14
CA PHE A 65 -4.10 -13.98 22.08
C PHE A 65 -5.59 -14.31 22.21
N THR A 66 -6.24 -13.70 23.20
CA THR A 66 -7.67 -13.88 23.49
C THR A 66 -8.57 -13.10 22.53
N THR A 67 -9.86 -13.45 22.46
CA THR A 67 -10.85 -12.70 21.67
C THR A 67 -10.91 -11.22 22.02
N LYS A 68 -10.68 -10.85 23.29
CA LYS A 68 -10.65 -9.44 23.72
C LYS A 68 -9.46 -8.69 23.13
N VAL A 69 -8.28 -9.32 23.15
CA VAL A 69 -7.06 -8.77 22.56
C VAL A 69 -7.22 -8.66 21.04
N LYS A 70 -7.70 -9.73 20.39
CA LYS A 70 -8.02 -9.74 18.96
C LYS A 70 -8.91 -8.56 18.57
N ARG A 71 -9.99 -8.31 19.32
CA ARG A 71 -10.90 -7.19 19.06
C ARG A 71 -10.21 -5.82 19.05
N GLN A 72 -9.22 -5.60 19.92
CA GLN A 72 -8.47 -4.34 19.93
C GLN A 72 -7.63 -4.16 18.65
N PHE A 73 -7.04 -5.25 18.14
CA PHE A 73 -6.34 -5.23 16.86
C PHE A 73 -7.31 -5.07 15.69
N ASP A 74 -8.44 -5.79 15.70
CA ASP A 74 -9.48 -5.66 14.67
C ASP A 74 -9.99 -4.21 14.55
N GLU A 75 -10.24 -3.53 15.68
CA GLU A 75 -10.65 -2.12 15.70
C GLU A 75 -9.61 -1.21 15.04
N LYS A 76 -8.32 -1.42 15.34
CA LYS A 76 -7.21 -0.66 14.75
C LYS A 76 -7.06 -0.96 13.25
N PHE A 77 -7.05 -2.23 12.87
CA PHE A 77 -6.88 -2.68 11.49
C PHE A 77 -8.05 -2.27 10.60
N SER A 78 -9.27 -2.29 11.13
CA SER A 78 -10.46 -1.76 10.46
C SER A 78 -10.31 -0.27 10.16
N GLN A 79 -9.85 0.53 11.12
CA GLN A 79 -9.56 1.96 10.92
C GLN A 79 -8.49 2.18 9.84
N THR A 80 -7.39 1.42 9.90
CA THR A 80 -6.32 1.49 8.89
C THR A 80 -6.87 1.16 7.49
N ALA A 81 -7.63 0.08 7.34
CA ALA A 81 -8.22 -0.30 6.06
C ALA A 81 -9.20 0.76 5.52
N LEU A 82 -10.01 1.38 6.38
CA LEU A 82 -10.91 2.48 5.98
C LEU A 82 -10.13 3.70 5.49
N LEU A 83 -9.06 4.09 6.18
CA LEU A 83 -8.22 5.21 5.76
C LEU A 83 -7.55 4.94 4.42
N LEU A 84 -7.06 3.72 4.19
CA LEU A 84 -6.53 3.28 2.89
C LEU A 84 -7.62 3.34 1.79
N MET A 85 -8.83 2.88 2.09
CA MET A 85 -9.97 2.95 1.17
C MET A 85 -10.34 4.39 0.80
N ILE A 86 -10.26 5.34 1.75
CA ILE A 86 -10.57 6.76 1.52
C ILE A 86 -9.48 7.43 0.69
N THR A 87 -8.22 7.15 1.00
CA THR A 87 -7.06 7.76 0.32
C THR A 87 -6.87 7.24 -1.10
N ARG A 88 -7.33 6.02 -1.39
CA ARG A 88 -7.25 5.37 -2.72
C ARG A 88 -5.87 5.53 -3.34
N PRO A 89 -4.81 5.04 -2.67
CA PRO A 89 -3.47 5.13 -3.23
C PRO A 89 -3.34 4.26 -4.48
N ASN A 90 -2.41 4.60 -5.35
CA ASN A 90 -1.99 3.67 -6.39
C ASN A 90 -1.18 2.52 -5.77
N VAL A 91 -1.88 1.42 -5.46
CA VAL A 91 -1.30 0.24 -4.80
C VAL A 91 -0.16 -0.43 -5.60
N GLN A 92 -0.06 -0.17 -6.91
CA GLN A 92 1.01 -0.70 -7.76
C GLN A 92 2.32 0.11 -7.65
N GLU A 93 2.24 1.34 -7.16
CA GLU A 93 3.39 2.26 -7.05
C GLU A 93 3.84 2.47 -5.60
N LEU A 94 3.33 1.65 -4.67
CA LEU A 94 3.75 1.71 -3.29
C LEU A 94 5.20 1.26 -3.12
N THR A 95 5.88 1.87 -2.15
CA THR A 95 7.21 1.44 -1.74
C THR A 95 7.15 0.11 -0.98
N ALA A 96 8.31 -0.52 -0.77
CA ALA A 96 8.36 -1.88 -0.22
C ALA A 96 7.75 -2.01 1.19
N ILE A 97 7.96 -1.03 2.06
CA ILE A 97 7.49 -1.06 3.46
C ILE A 97 5.95 -1.07 3.54
N PRO A 98 5.23 -0.06 3.01
CA PRO A 98 3.77 -0.07 3.05
C PRO A 98 3.17 -1.23 2.26
N THR A 99 3.83 -1.69 1.18
CA THR A 99 3.39 -2.89 0.45
C THR A 99 3.40 -4.13 1.37
N GLN A 100 4.49 -4.33 2.13
CA GLN A 100 4.60 -5.43 3.08
C GLN A 100 3.56 -5.33 4.20
N GLU A 101 3.43 -4.15 4.84
CA GLU A 101 2.49 -3.94 5.94
C GLU A 101 1.03 -4.16 5.52
N ILE A 102 0.65 -3.69 4.32
CA ILE A 102 -0.68 -3.94 3.76
C ILE A 102 -0.85 -5.42 3.43
N CYS A 103 0.20 -6.10 2.97
CA CYS A 103 0.11 -7.52 2.67
C CYS A 103 -0.08 -8.38 3.93
N GLU A 104 0.62 -8.07 5.03
CA GLU A 104 0.43 -8.72 6.33
C GLU A 104 -1.00 -8.47 6.86
N LEU A 105 -1.55 -7.27 6.66
CA LEU A 105 -2.95 -6.96 6.98
C LEU A 105 -3.95 -7.78 6.16
N ILE A 106 -3.70 -7.98 4.87
CA ILE A 106 -4.52 -8.85 4.03
C ILE A 106 -4.46 -10.30 4.51
N GLU A 107 -3.27 -10.82 4.82
CA GLU A 107 -3.13 -12.18 5.34
C GLU A 107 -3.83 -12.34 6.69
N TYR A 108 -3.74 -11.34 7.58
CA TYR A 108 -4.47 -11.33 8.86
C TYR A 108 -5.98 -11.40 8.63
N HIS A 109 -6.50 -10.57 7.72
CA HIS A 109 -7.90 -10.60 7.32
C HIS A 109 -8.30 -11.97 6.75
N ASP A 110 -7.48 -12.58 5.88
CA ASP A 110 -7.77 -13.86 5.25
C ASP A 110 -7.75 -15.02 6.27
N SER A 111 -6.88 -14.94 7.28
CA SER A 111 -6.68 -16.00 8.29
C SER A 111 -7.65 -15.93 9.46
N TYR A 112 -7.88 -14.72 10.01
CA TYR A 112 -8.63 -14.52 11.24
C TYR A 112 -9.96 -13.78 11.06
N GLY A 113 -10.14 -13.09 9.93
CA GLY A 113 -11.19 -12.10 9.74
C GLY A 113 -10.99 -10.85 10.61
N ILE A 114 -11.51 -9.71 10.15
CA ILE A 114 -11.61 -8.47 10.92
C ILE A 114 -13.08 -8.26 11.27
N THR A 115 -13.39 -8.19 12.56
CA THR A 115 -14.78 -8.06 13.05
C THR A 115 -14.89 -6.96 14.09
N VAL A 116 -15.63 -5.89 13.78
CA VAL A 116 -15.84 -4.72 14.65
C VAL A 116 -17.33 -4.35 14.71
N ASP A 117 -17.96 -4.07 13.56
CA ASP A 117 -19.40 -3.87 13.40
C ASP A 117 -19.86 -4.34 12.01
N GLU A 118 -21.07 -4.91 11.89
CA GLU A 118 -21.54 -5.58 10.67
C GLU A 118 -21.47 -4.72 9.40
N THR A 119 -21.70 -3.41 9.50
CA THR A 119 -21.69 -2.46 8.37
C THR A 119 -20.28 -2.05 7.97
N LEU A 120 -19.41 -1.78 8.95
CA LEU A 120 -18.01 -1.42 8.75
C LEU A 120 -17.23 -2.60 8.18
N ASP A 121 -17.52 -3.80 8.70
CA ASP A 121 -16.88 -5.05 8.33
C ASP A 121 -17.11 -5.37 6.85
N SER A 122 -18.32 -5.11 6.31
CA SER A 122 -18.61 -5.34 4.88
C SER A 122 -17.74 -4.47 3.96
N ASN A 123 -17.55 -3.19 4.28
CA ASN A 123 -16.77 -2.27 3.45
C ASN A 123 -15.28 -2.60 3.51
N VAL A 124 -14.75 -2.84 4.72
CA VAL A 124 -13.35 -3.23 4.94
C VAL A 124 -13.04 -4.55 4.24
N ASN A 125 -13.88 -5.57 4.41
CA ASN A 125 -13.68 -6.87 3.79
C ASN A 125 -13.74 -6.77 2.25
N THR A 126 -14.68 -5.99 1.71
CA THR A 126 -14.77 -5.78 0.26
C THR A 126 -13.51 -5.08 -0.27
N TYR A 127 -13.05 -4.04 0.42
CA TYR A 127 -11.87 -3.29 0.03
C TYR A 127 -10.61 -4.15 0.07
N LEU A 128 -10.32 -4.82 1.20
CA LEU A 128 -9.12 -5.66 1.34
C LEU A 128 -9.08 -6.78 0.30
N LYS A 129 -10.23 -7.43 0.03
CA LYS A 129 -10.34 -8.42 -1.06
C LYS A 129 -10.05 -7.82 -2.44
N SER A 130 -10.51 -6.59 -2.70
CA SER A 130 -10.31 -5.94 -4.00
C SER A 130 -8.83 -5.63 -4.30
N ILE A 131 -8.05 -5.29 -3.27
CA ILE A 131 -6.62 -4.95 -3.43
C ILE A 131 -5.69 -6.16 -3.22
N SER A 132 -6.19 -7.25 -2.63
CA SER A 132 -5.40 -8.42 -2.22
C SER A 132 -4.50 -8.99 -3.32
N SER A 133 -5.08 -9.28 -4.49
CA SER A 133 -4.33 -9.85 -5.61
C SER A 133 -3.19 -8.95 -6.10
N ILE A 134 -3.42 -7.63 -6.12
CA ILE A 134 -2.45 -6.64 -6.59
C ILE A 134 -1.30 -6.54 -5.59
N ILE A 135 -1.61 -6.38 -4.30
CA ILE A 135 -0.59 -6.26 -3.24
C ILE A 135 0.25 -7.53 -3.13
N LYS A 136 -0.37 -8.72 -3.16
CA LYS A 136 0.37 -10.01 -3.12
C LYS A 136 1.29 -10.16 -4.34
N GLN A 137 0.85 -9.71 -5.52
CA GLN A 137 1.68 -9.70 -6.72
C GLN A 137 2.87 -8.73 -6.58
N GLU A 138 2.65 -7.51 -6.10
CA GLU A 138 3.74 -6.54 -5.90
C GLU A 138 4.74 -7.00 -4.83
N MET A 139 4.27 -7.61 -3.75
CA MET A 139 5.16 -8.19 -2.74
C MET A 139 6.04 -9.31 -3.34
N THR A 140 5.44 -10.17 -4.18
CA THR A 140 6.18 -11.20 -4.92
C THR A 140 7.23 -10.58 -5.85
N ASN A 141 6.89 -9.50 -6.54
CA ASN A 141 7.82 -8.78 -7.43
C ASN A 141 9.00 -8.21 -6.63
N LEU A 142 8.74 -7.53 -5.52
CA LEU A 142 9.77 -6.97 -4.64
C LEU A 142 10.70 -8.06 -4.10
N GLN A 143 10.14 -9.19 -3.69
CA GLN A 143 10.89 -10.32 -3.12
C GLN A 143 11.68 -11.11 -4.15
N ARG A 144 11.28 -11.11 -5.42
CA ARG A 144 12.08 -11.69 -6.51
C ARG A 144 13.51 -11.10 -6.54
N PHE A 145 13.67 -9.86 -6.08
CA PHE A 145 14.96 -9.18 -6.01
C PHE A 145 15.68 -9.35 -4.67
N THR A 146 14.96 -9.53 -3.57
CA THR A 146 15.51 -9.48 -2.20
C THR A 146 15.48 -10.82 -1.43
N GLY A 147 14.73 -11.82 -1.91
CA GLY A 147 14.62 -13.15 -1.28
C GLY A 147 13.83 -13.18 0.04
N GLY A 148 12.80 -12.33 0.18
CA GLY A 148 11.98 -12.24 1.40
C GLY A 148 10.80 -13.23 1.48
N GLU A 149 10.22 -13.37 2.67
CA GLU A 149 9.28 -14.43 3.09
C GLU A 149 7.79 -14.20 2.72
N GLY A 150 7.46 -13.62 1.57
CA GLY A 150 6.06 -13.35 1.21
C GLY A 150 5.36 -12.27 2.06
N CYS A 151 4.04 -12.36 2.11
CA CYS A 151 3.17 -11.51 2.93
C CYS A 151 2.95 -12.06 4.34
N GLN A 152 3.80 -13.02 4.74
CA GLN A 152 3.55 -13.84 5.91
C GLN A 152 3.36 -12.98 7.16
N ILE A 153 2.22 -13.16 7.79
CA ILE A 153 2.07 -12.85 9.21
C ILE A 153 3.08 -13.74 9.91
N SER A 154 4.15 -13.12 10.39
CA SER A 154 5.32 -13.72 11.02
C SER A 154 5.25 -15.24 11.32
N GLY A 155 5.97 -16.06 10.54
CA GLY A 155 6.40 -17.40 10.94
C GLY A 155 5.56 -18.61 10.47
N SER A 156 4.60 -18.46 9.56
CA SER A 156 3.79 -19.59 9.04
C SER A 156 4.15 -20.04 7.62
N GLY A 157 5.33 -19.66 7.11
CA GLY A 157 5.88 -20.19 5.86
C GLY A 157 6.58 -21.54 6.02
N PRO A 158 6.55 -22.43 5.01
CA PRO A 158 7.50 -23.54 4.98
C PRO A 158 8.92 -22.96 5.03
N LYS A 159 9.82 -23.57 5.81
CA LYS A 159 11.23 -23.15 5.93
C LYS A 159 11.82 -22.85 4.54
N GLU A 160 11.84 -21.57 4.16
CA GLU A 160 12.34 -21.18 2.85
C GLU A 160 13.86 -21.20 2.91
N CYS A 161 14.41 -21.96 1.98
CA CYS A 161 15.83 -22.13 1.85
C CYS A 161 16.49 -20.80 1.50
N ARG A 162 17.43 -20.35 2.33
CA ARG A 162 18.21 -19.11 2.15
C ARG A 162 19.06 -19.07 0.87
N TYR A 163 19.13 -20.15 0.10
CA TYR A 163 20.01 -20.27 -1.05
C TYR A 163 19.20 -20.44 -2.34
N ARG A 164 19.64 -19.76 -3.42
CA ARG A 164 19.11 -19.91 -4.79
C ARG A 164 19.23 -21.32 -5.39
N ASP A 165 19.90 -22.25 -4.71
CA ASP A 165 20.18 -23.61 -5.20
C ASP A 165 19.37 -24.66 -4.43
N ALA A 166 18.38 -25.24 -5.11
CA ALA A 166 17.48 -26.25 -4.55
C ALA A 166 18.21 -27.52 -4.05
N ALA A 167 19.42 -27.82 -4.54
CA ALA A 167 20.19 -28.97 -4.09
C ALA A 167 20.75 -28.79 -2.66
N ARG A 168 21.04 -27.54 -2.26
CA ARG A 168 21.55 -27.23 -0.91
C ARG A 168 20.47 -27.26 0.16
N CYS A 169 19.21 -27.05 -0.23
CA CYS A 169 18.06 -27.04 0.68
C CYS A 169 17.70 -28.42 1.23
N LYS A 170 18.12 -29.50 0.56
CA LYS A 170 17.85 -30.88 0.99
C LYS A 170 18.62 -31.32 2.24
N ASN A 171 19.63 -30.56 2.66
CA ASN A 171 20.51 -30.95 3.77
C ASN A 171 20.20 -30.23 5.09
N GLU A 172 19.12 -29.43 5.16
CA GLU A 172 18.66 -28.75 6.39
C GLU A 172 17.39 -29.39 7.02
N THR A 173 16.95 -30.53 6.49
CA THR A 173 15.92 -31.42 7.07
C THR A 173 16.54 -32.71 7.58
#